data_AF-A0A1Y0F684-F1
#
_entry.id   AF-A0A1Y0F684-F1
#
_cell.length_a   1.000
_cell.length_b   1.000
_cell.length_c   1.000
_cell.angle_alpha   90.00
_cell.angle_beta   90.00
_cell.angle_gamma   90.00
#
_symmetry.space_group_name_H-M   'P 1'
#
loop_
_entity.id
_entity.type
_entity.pdbx_description
1 polymer ?
#
loop_
_entity_poly.entity_id
_entity_poly.type
_entity_poly.pdbx_seq_one_letter_code
_entity_poly.pdbx_strand_id
1 'polypeptide(L)'
;MFSMTNKNYITSVSLSNVTRNKLIALANVYKTTQKELLSALIDKEIKQLNSKEKNDFTCILKAIEVKDAFRNTKRGNNNDKETR
;
A
#
# COMPACT_ATOMS: atom_id res chain seq x y z
N MET A 1 10.66 5.93 17.35
CA MET A 1 11.07 5.80 15.94
C MET A 1 10.34 4.57 15.38
N PHE A 2 9.24 4.77 14.66
CA PHE A 2 8.42 3.65 14.19
C PHE A 2 9.09 3.02 12.97
N SER A 3 9.49 1.75 13.11
CA SER A 3 9.94 0.93 11.99
C SER A 3 8.75 0.70 11.06
N MET A 4 8.65 1.51 10.00
CA MET A 4 7.78 1.23 8.85
C MET A 4 8.34 0.01 8.13
N THR A 5 8.06 -1.18 8.67
CA THR A 5 8.17 -2.41 7.88
C THR A 5 7.10 -2.32 6.81
N ASN A 6 7.52 -2.10 5.57
CA ASN A 6 6.63 -1.96 4.41
C ASN A 6 5.75 -3.21 4.30
N LYS A 7 4.49 -3.10 4.73
CA LYS A 7 3.49 -4.16 4.54
C LYS A 7 3.37 -4.40 3.04
N ASN A 8 3.51 -5.67 2.65
CA ASN A 8 3.56 -6.05 1.25
C ASN A 8 2.14 -6.12 0.69
N TYR A 9 1.52 -4.96 0.47
CA TYR A 9 0.17 -4.88 -0.10
C TYR A 9 0.16 -5.52 -1.50
N ILE A 10 -0.68 -6.54 -1.69
CA ILE A 10 -0.93 -7.14 -2.99
C ILE A 10 -2.10 -6.38 -3.60
N THR A 11 -1.81 -5.33 -4.35
CA THR A 11 -2.81 -4.54 -5.07
C THR A 11 -2.44 -4.44 -6.54
N SER A 12 -3.44 -4.53 -7.40
CA SER A 12 -3.30 -4.31 -8.84
C SER A 12 -3.74 -2.89 -9.17
N VAL A 13 -2.87 -2.12 -9.83
CA VAL A 13 -3.19 -0.77 -10.31
C VAL A 13 -3.27 -0.76 -11.83
N SER A 14 -4.36 -0.21 -12.36
CA SER A 14 -4.52 -0.04 -13.80
C SER A 14 -3.77 1.21 -14.26
N LEU A 15 -2.82 1.02 -15.19
CA LEU A 15 -2.06 2.09 -15.82
C LEU A 15 -2.42 2.22 -17.31
N SER A 16 -2.35 3.45 -17.83
CA SER A 16 -2.40 3.67 -19.29
C SER A 16 -1.23 2.98 -19.98
N ASN A 17 -1.39 2.63 -21.25
CA ASN A 17 -0.34 1.96 -22.03
C ASN A 17 0.97 2.76 -22.04
N VAL A 18 0.88 4.09 -22.18
CA VAL A 18 2.06 4.97 -22.17
C VAL A 18 2.80 4.90 -20.83
N THR A 19 2.08 5.00 -19.72
CA THR A 19 2.68 4.95 -18.38
C THR A 19 3.26 3.57 -18.08
N ARG A 20 2.57 2.49 -18.48
CA ARG A 20 3.06 1.12 -18.35
C ARG A 20 4.37 0.92 -19.10
N ASN A 21 4.47 1.39 -20.34
CA ASN A 21 5.68 1.25 -21.14
C ASN A 21 6.86 2.02 -20.53
N LYS A 22 6.62 3.22 -19.99
CA LYS A 22 7.64 3.97 -19.24
C LYS A 22 8.12 3.23 -18.00
N LEU A 23 7.18 2.66 -17.23
CA LEU A 23 7.51 1.88 -16.02
C LEU A 23 8.34 0.63 -16.36
N ILE A 24 7.96 -0.11 -17.40
CA ILE A 24 8.71 -1.28 -17.89
C ILE A 24 10.13 -0.88 -18.30
N ALA A 25 10.26 0.16 -19.11
CA ALA A 25 11.56 0.63 -19.59
C ALA A 25 12.48 1.04 -18.44
N LEU A 26 11.96 1.83 -17.48
CA LEU A 26 12.73 2.25 -16.31
C LEU A 26 13.11 1.07 -15.41
N ALA A 27 12.19 0.13 -15.17
CA ALA A 27 12.48 -1.05 -14.36
C ALA A 27 13.62 -1.89 -14.96
N ASN A 28 13.62 -2.04 -16.29
CA ASN A 28 14.70 -2.73 -17.00
C ASN A 28 16.05 -2.01 -16.87
N VAL A 29 16.09 -0.67 -17.01
CA VAL A 29 17.31 0.13 -16.84
C VAL A 29 17.89 -0.04 -15.44
N TYR A 30 17.04 0.00 -14.42
CA TYR A 30 17.45 -0.15 -13.01
C TYR A 30 17.61 -1.61 -12.56
N LYS A 31 17.39 -2.59 -13.44
CA LYS A 31 17.45 -4.03 -13.14
C LYS A 31 16.64 -4.41 -11.89
N THR A 32 15.44 -3.86 -11.78
CA THR A 32 14.51 -4.08 -10.65
C THR A 32 13.14 -4.48 -11.17
N THR A 33 12.27 -5.01 -10.31
CA THR A 33 10.89 -5.30 -10.70
C THR A 33 10.06 -4.01 -10.81
N GLN A 34 9.01 -4.03 -11.63
CA GLN A 34 8.08 -2.89 -11.74
C GLN A 34 7.47 -2.51 -10.38
N LYS A 35 7.22 -3.51 -9.52
CA LYS A 35 6.69 -3.31 -8.17
C LYS A 35 7.67 -2.57 -7.28
N GLU A 36 8.91 -3.03 -7.21
CA GLU A 36 9.97 -2.40 -6.43
C GLU A 36 10.25 -0.98 -6.90
N LEU A 37 10.30 -0.77 -8.22
CA LEU A 37 10.45 0.57 -8.79
C LEU A 37 9.30 1.49 -8.37
N LEU A 38 8.05 1.02 -8.45
CA LEU A 38 6.89 1.81 -8.05
C LEU A 38 6.94 2.16 -6.56
N SER A 39 7.30 1.21 -5.69
CA SER A 39 7.49 1.45 -4.25
C SER A 39 8.58 2.51 -4.00
N ALA A 40 9.73 2.40 -4.68
CA ALA A 40 10.83 3.36 -4.52
C ALA A 40 10.46 4.76 -5.02
N LEU A 41 9.70 4.87 -6.11
CA LEU A 41 9.19 6.15 -6.61
C LEU A 41 8.23 6.80 -5.62
N ILE A 42 7.30 6.03 -5.05
CA ILE A 42 6.40 6.53 -4.00
C ILE A 42 7.17 7.02 -2.79
N ASP A 43 8.16 6.27 -2.31
CA ASP A 43 9.02 6.68 -1.19
C ASP A 43 9.76 7.99 -1.48
N LYS A 44 10.21 8.18 -2.73
CA LYS A 44 10.87 9.40 -3.18
C LYS A 44 9.91 10.60 -3.18
N GLU A 45 8.67 10.41 -3.62
CA GLU A 45 7.65 11.47 -3.59
C GLU A 45 7.26 11.83 -2.16
N ILE A 46 7.08 10.84 -1.27
CA ILE A 46 6.76 11.08 0.15
C ILE A 46 7.84 11.93 0.84
N LYS A 47 9.12 11.71 0.51
CA LYS A 47 10.24 12.49 1.07
C LYS A 47 10.15 13.97 0.70
N GLN A 48 9.64 14.29 -0.49
CA GLN A 48 9.49 15.65 -1.02
C GLN A 48 8.30 16.41 -0.44
N LEU A 49 7.34 15.72 0.18
CA LEU A 49 6.15 16.34 0.79
C LEU A 49 6.52 17.33 1.91
N ASN A 50 5.75 18.40 2.01
CA ASN A 50 5.84 19.36 3.12
C ASN A 50 5.23 18.78 4.41
N SER A 51 5.42 19.47 5.54
CA SER A 51 4.97 18.97 6.85
C SER A 51 3.46 18.69 6.93
N LYS A 52 2.64 19.51 6.25
CA LYS A 52 1.19 19.32 6.23
C LYS A 52 0.80 18.09 5.42
N GLU A 53 1.34 17.97 4.20
CA GLU A 53 1.09 16.82 3.32
C GLU A 53 1.56 15.50 3.93
N LYS A 54 2.70 15.50 4.63
CA LYS A 54 3.19 14.32 5.36
C LYS A 54 2.22 13.89 6.47
N ASN A 55 1.63 14.85 7.17
CA ASN A 55 0.64 14.56 8.20
C ASN A 55 -0.63 13.95 7.58
N ASP A 56 -1.12 14.55 6.50
CA ASP A 56 -2.29 14.06 5.76
C ASP A 56 -2.06 12.63 5.24
N PHE A 57 -0.90 12.38 4.60
CA PHE A 57 -0.48 11.05 4.15
C PHE A 57 -0.48 10.03 5.30
N THR A 58 0.13 10.39 6.44
CA THR A 58 0.23 9.49 7.61
C THR A 58 -1.15 9.18 8.21
N CYS A 59 -2.05 10.17 8.26
CA CYS A 59 -3.42 9.98 8.73
C CYS A 59 -4.20 9.01 7.83
N ILE A 60 -4.11 9.17 6.51
CA ILE A 60 -4.76 8.29 5.54
C ILE A 60 -4.21 6.87 5.64
N LEU A 61 -2.88 6.73 5.71
CA LEU A 61 -2.24 5.41 5.82
C LEU A 61 -2.71 4.66 7.07
N LYS A 62 -2.75 5.32 8.23
CA LYS A 62 -3.27 4.73 9.47
C LYS A 62 -4.73 4.29 9.35
N ALA A 63 -5.58 5.10 8.71
CA ALA A 63 -6.98 4.75 8.52
C ALA A 63 -7.15 3.49 7.65
N ILE A 64 -6.32 3.33 6.61
CA ILE A 64 -6.29 2.11 5.78
C ILE A 64 -5.84 0.91 6.62
N GLU A 65 -4.76 1.05 7.39
CA GLU A 65 -4.26 -0.04 8.24
C GLU A 65 -5.27 -0.53 9.27
N VAL A 66 -6.02 0.40 9.88
CA VAL A 66 -7.11 0.08 10.81
C VAL A 66 -8.22 -0.67 10.08
N LYS A 67 -8.64 -0.20 8.90
CA LYS A 67 -9.67 -0.86 8.09
C LYS A 67 -9.27 -2.27 7.67
N ASP A 68 -8.01 -2.48 7.30
CA ASP A 68 -7.50 -3.79 6.92
C ASP A 68 -7.39 -4.73 8.13
N ALA A 69 -7.01 -4.22 9.31
CA ALA A 69 -7.06 -4.99 10.54
C ALA A 69 -8.49 -5.51 10.83
N PHE A 70 -9.50 -4.65 10.68
CA PHE A 70 -10.91 -5.05 10.85
C PHE A 70 -11.39 -6.06 9.80
N ARG A 71 -10.92 -5.97 8.55
CA ARG A 71 -11.26 -6.95 7.51
C ARG A 71 -10.64 -8.32 7.77
N ASN A 72 -9.44 -8.36 8.35
CA ASN A 72 -8.69 -9.58 8.62
C ASN A 72 -9.02 -10.23 9.96
N THR A 73 -9.64 -9.51 10.90
CA THR A 73 -10.32 -10.14 12.04
C THR A 73 -11.59 -10.81 11.55
N LYS A 74 -11.58 -12.15 11.47
CA LYS A 74 -12.79 -12.96 11.23
C LYS A 74 -13.92 -12.43 12.10
N ARG A 75 -14.99 -11.90 11.50
CA ARG A 75 -16.28 -11.76 12.18
C ARG A 75 -16.60 -13.14 12.75
N GLY A 76 -16.73 -13.23 14.07
CA GLY A 76 -17.05 -14.49 14.74
C GLY A 76 -18.21 -15.17 14.03
N ASN A 77 -18.04 -16.45 13.71
CA ASN A 77 -19.14 -17.32 13.32
C ASN A 77 -20.04 -17.44 14.56
N ASN A 78 -21.00 -16.53 14.73
CA ASN A 78 -22.08 -16.71 15.68
C ASN A 78 -23.09 -17.69 15.06
N ASN A 79 -22.68 -18.94 14.92
CA ASN A 79 -23.56 -20.09 14.70
C ASN A 79 -23.54 -20.98 15.95
N ASP A 80 -23.50 -20.36 17.14
CA ASP A 80 -23.80 -21.09 18.37
C ASP A 80 -25.29 -21.40 18.36
N LYS A 81 -25.56 -22.66 17.99
CA LYS A 81 -26.83 -23.33 18.11
C LYS A 81 -27.36 -23.15 19.53
N GLU A 82 -28.38 -22.30 19.67
CA GLU A 82 -29.24 -22.33 20.84
C GLU A 82 -30.15 -23.57 20.73
N THR A 83 -29.55 -24.72 21.05
CA THR A 83 -30.28 -25.93 21.43
C THR A 83 -30.31 -25.94 22.94
N ARG A 84 -31.42 -25.50 23.53
CA ARG A 84 -31.85 -25.88 24.87
C ARG A 84 -33.37 -25.78 24.97
#